data_AF-A0A8J4SHU4-F1
#
_entry.id   AF-A0A8J4SHU4-F1
#
_cell.length_a   1.000
_cell.length_b   1.000
_cell.length_c   1.000
_cell.angle_alpha   90.00
_cell.angle_beta   90.00
_cell.angle_gamma   90.00
#
_symmetry.space_group_name_H-M   'P 1'
#
loop_
_entity.id
_entity.type
_entity.pdbx_description
1 polymer ?
#
loop_
_entity_poly.entity_id
_entity_poly.type
_entity_poly.pdbx_seq_one_letter_code
_entity_poly.pdbx_strand_id
1 'polypeptide(L)'
;MLPNHAPLVIAEQFGTLESLYPGRIDLGLGRAPGSDRRTSLALRKDLNSGEDFPELLAELRAYFDASATSYHAPVRAVPGEGLNIPIYLLGSSDFSARLAGQLGLPFAFASHFSPDYTRIALETYRSSFQPSDHLKEPHVIVGVNAVVADTDEEAAWLGTTMQQQFLNIIRGTTGLVQPPADMEGKWTDREKAGVEQTLKVAVNGSPETVRGLNVMVLTKVSFVLHPLAVLIKTIVLPIILSGILYYLLNPIVDVMEKWKIKRGWSILILYLAIGGILTVVVLAVIPVVRNQITGLIENFPTYSETVKHRFEELTGSQLFSQFQETVNLNSQDWWGTISQKATEILNSTWTRLGGFLGAFTETVLSIVTVPFILFYLLKDGKKLPAKILSFLPIKSRTGAMHVLEDINHQISSFIRGQIIVSFCIGILLYIGYMIIGLDYALILAIIASFTSVVPYLGPAIAITPALIVALVTSPVMLLKMVAVWTIVQLIEGKFISPQIMGKTLKIHPITIIFVILTSGNLFGVVGILLAVPGYAVLKVCVSHIFNWFKERSGLYDPKNNDLL
;
A
#
# COMPACT_ATOMS: atom_id res chain seq x y z
N MET A 1 1.80 -42.05 12.81
CA MET A 1 0.84 -42.31 13.90
C MET A 1 1.59 -42.95 15.06
N LEU A 2 2.40 -42.17 15.80
CA LEU A 2 3.28 -42.73 16.82
C LEU A 2 2.54 -43.52 17.92
N PRO A 3 1.33 -43.13 18.38
CA PRO A 3 0.65 -43.84 19.46
C PRO A 3 0.32 -45.31 19.19
N ASN A 4 0.37 -45.76 17.94
CA ASN A 4 0.12 -47.16 17.57
C ASN A 4 1.37 -48.06 17.66
N HIS A 5 2.54 -47.50 17.98
CA HIS A 5 3.82 -48.21 17.92
C HIS A 5 4.67 -47.95 19.16
N ALA A 6 5.49 -48.93 19.54
CA ALA A 6 6.51 -48.75 20.56
C ALA A 6 7.64 -47.82 20.03
N PRO A 7 8.03 -46.76 20.75
CA PRO A 7 9.10 -45.85 20.32
C PRO A 7 10.42 -46.55 19.97
N LEU A 8 10.82 -47.57 20.74
CA LEU A 8 12.01 -48.37 20.46
C LEU A 8 11.99 -48.98 19.04
N VAL A 9 10.87 -49.59 18.65
CA VAL A 9 10.72 -50.24 17.34
C VAL A 9 10.84 -49.20 16.22
N ILE A 10 10.26 -48.01 16.42
CA ILE A 10 10.38 -46.91 15.45
C ILE A 10 11.83 -46.44 15.35
N ALA A 11 12.54 -46.31 16.47
CA ALA A 11 13.95 -45.92 16.49
C ALA A 11 14.84 -46.93 15.74
N GLU A 12 14.63 -48.23 15.91
CA GLU A 12 15.38 -49.27 15.20
C GLU A 12 15.05 -49.31 13.70
N GLN A 13 13.76 -49.20 13.35
CA GLN A 13 13.32 -49.20 11.95
C GLN A 13 13.86 -47.99 11.19
N PHE A 14 13.70 -46.78 11.74
CA PHE A 14 14.20 -45.57 11.10
C PHE A 14 15.73 -45.47 11.19
N GLY A 15 16.34 -46.00 12.25
CA GLY A 15 17.78 -46.16 12.35
C GLY A 15 18.35 -47.05 11.25
N THR A 16 17.66 -48.15 10.96
CA THR A 16 18.03 -49.05 9.85
C THR A 16 17.90 -48.34 8.51
N LEU A 17 16.81 -47.62 8.28
CA LEU A 17 16.61 -46.83 7.06
C LEU A 17 17.70 -45.77 6.88
N GLU A 18 18.02 -45.02 7.94
CA GLU A 18 19.05 -43.99 7.90
C GLU A 18 20.45 -44.59 7.69
N SER A 19 20.74 -45.75 8.28
CA SER A 19 22.00 -46.48 8.04
C SER A 19 22.13 -46.93 6.59
N LEU A 20 21.03 -47.32 5.94
CA LEU A 20 21.01 -47.74 4.54
C LEU A 20 21.00 -46.54 3.58
N TYR A 21 20.36 -45.43 3.96
CA TYR A 21 20.18 -44.25 3.13
C TYR A 21 20.52 -42.96 3.89
N PRO A 22 21.81 -42.73 4.22
CA PRO A 22 22.21 -41.62 5.08
C PRO A 22 21.79 -40.26 4.54
N GLY A 23 21.20 -39.42 5.40
CA GLY A 23 20.77 -38.06 5.10
C GLY A 23 19.56 -37.96 4.16
N ARG A 24 18.81 -39.04 3.96
CA ARG A 24 17.64 -39.08 3.05
C ARG A 24 16.34 -39.48 3.73
N ILE A 25 16.37 -39.77 5.03
CA ILE A 25 15.20 -40.28 5.76
C ILE A 25 14.63 -39.20 6.67
N ASP A 26 13.36 -38.84 6.43
CA ASP A 26 12.58 -37.98 7.32
C ASP A 26 11.61 -38.83 8.15
N LEU A 27 11.56 -38.59 9.47
CA LEU A 27 10.65 -39.25 10.39
C LEU A 27 9.42 -38.37 10.67
N GLY A 28 8.36 -38.58 9.90
CA GLY A 28 7.07 -37.92 10.08
C GLY A 28 6.21 -38.55 11.19
N LEU A 29 5.91 -37.80 12.25
CA LEU A 29 5.14 -38.26 13.40
C LEU A 29 3.81 -37.52 13.56
N GLY A 30 2.71 -38.28 13.49
CA GLY A 30 1.35 -37.78 13.76
C GLY A 30 0.81 -38.30 15.09
N ARG A 31 0.03 -37.45 15.78
CA ARG A 31 -0.63 -37.73 17.06
C ARG A 31 -1.88 -38.60 16.93
N ALA A 32 -2.66 -38.43 15.87
CA ALA A 32 -3.89 -39.20 15.72
C ALA A 32 -3.58 -40.69 15.52
N PRO A 33 -4.45 -41.62 15.95
CA PRO A 33 -4.29 -43.05 15.66
C PRO A 33 -4.47 -43.36 14.17
N GLY A 34 -5.12 -42.46 13.41
CA GLY A 34 -5.21 -42.55 11.95
C GLY A 34 -6.10 -43.66 11.41
N SER A 35 -6.94 -44.26 12.26
CA SER A 35 -7.84 -45.35 11.89
C SER A 35 -9.11 -45.35 12.74
N ASP A 36 -10.05 -46.25 12.44
CA ASP A 36 -11.27 -46.42 13.21
C ASP A 36 -10.99 -47.05 14.59
N ARG A 37 -11.99 -46.99 15.48
CA ARG A 37 -11.86 -47.47 16.86
C ARG A 37 -11.57 -48.97 16.94
N ARG A 38 -12.13 -49.80 16.07
CA ARG A 38 -11.92 -51.25 16.09
C ARG A 38 -10.48 -51.57 15.67
N THR A 39 -10.00 -50.90 14.62
CA THR A 39 -8.61 -51.05 14.17
C THR A 39 -7.61 -50.56 15.22
N SER A 40 -7.89 -49.42 15.87
CA SER A 40 -7.02 -48.89 16.94
C SER A 40 -6.91 -49.84 18.14
N LEU A 41 -8.02 -50.47 18.55
CA LEU A 41 -8.03 -51.50 19.60
C LEU A 41 -7.22 -52.74 19.21
N ALA A 42 -7.27 -53.14 17.93
CA ALA A 42 -6.52 -54.30 17.44
C ALA A 42 -5.00 -54.07 17.41
N LEU A 43 -4.57 -52.83 17.18
CA LEU A 43 -3.15 -52.41 17.22
C LEU A 43 -2.58 -52.31 18.65
N ARG A 44 -3.37 -52.68 19.67
CA ARG A 44 -2.98 -52.83 21.08
C ARG A 44 -2.46 -51.55 21.76
N LYS A 45 -3.30 -50.51 21.84
CA LYS A 45 -3.19 -49.49 22.90
C LYS A 45 -4.56 -48.93 23.33
N ASP A 46 -4.60 -48.42 24.56
CA ASP A 46 -5.76 -47.90 25.28
C ASP A 46 -6.53 -46.81 24.51
N LEU A 47 -7.81 -46.59 24.86
CA LEU A 47 -8.71 -45.63 24.22
C LEU A 47 -8.26 -44.16 24.38
N ASN A 48 -7.29 -43.89 25.26
CA ASN A 48 -6.66 -42.58 25.48
C ASN A 48 -5.42 -42.33 24.59
N SER A 49 -5.16 -43.19 23.60
CA SER A 49 -4.02 -43.08 22.67
C SER A 49 -3.99 -41.71 21.98
N GLY A 50 -2.94 -40.92 22.29
CA GLY A 50 -2.74 -39.58 21.75
C GLY A 50 -2.67 -38.46 22.79
N GLU A 51 -3.06 -38.70 24.04
CA GLU A 51 -2.69 -37.82 25.18
C GLU A 51 -1.22 -38.03 25.57
N ASP A 52 -0.74 -39.27 25.45
CA ASP A 52 0.63 -39.73 25.74
C ASP A 52 1.64 -39.40 24.62
N PHE A 53 1.23 -38.66 23.59
CA PHE A 53 2.07 -38.38 22.43
C PHE A 53 3.35 -37.60 22.77
N PRO A 54 3.32 -36.56 23.64
CA PRO A 54 4.54 -35.87 24.07
C PRO A 54 5.54 -36.81 24.74
N GLU A 55 5.07 -37.72 25.59
CA GLU A 55 5.90 -38.70 26.31
C GLU A 55 6.52 -39.70 25.35
N LEU A 56 5.73 -40.24 24.41
CA LEU A 56 6.24 -41.16 23.37
C LEU A 56 7.25 -40.48 22.45
N LEU A 57 7.03 -39.21 22.12
CA LEU A 57 7.97 -38.42 21.32
C LEU A 57 9.28 -38.18 22.09
N ALA A 58 9.20 -37.87 23.39
CA ALA A 58 10.38 -37.71 24.23
C ALA A 58 11.16 -39.02 24.36
N GLU A 59 10.48 -40.14 24.59
CA GLU A 59 11.08 -41.48 24.64
C GLU A 59 11.78 -41.82 23.31
N LEU A 60 11.12 -41.59 22.17
CA LEU A 60 11.69 -41.82 20.85
C LEU A 60 12.97 -40.99 20.62
N ARG A 61 12.94 -39.71 20.98
CA ARG A 61 14.12 -38.82 20.84
C ARG A 61 15.28 -39.27 21.73
N ALA A 62 14.98 -39.77 22.93
CA ALA A 62 16.00 -40.28 23.83
C ALA A 62 16.72 -41.52 23.26
N TYR A 63 16.04 -42.36 22.47
CA TYR A 63 16.69 -43.50 21.79
C TYR A 63 17.67 -43.08 20.69
N PHE A 64 17.49 -41.91 20.08
CA PHE A 64 18.44 -41.36 19.09
C PHE A 64 19.62 -40.63 19.75
N ASP A 65 19.45 -40.14 20.98
CA ASP A 65 20.48 -39.38 21.69
C ASP A 65 21.54 -40.29 22.33
N ALA A 66 22.73 -40.32 21.74
CA ALA A 66 23.89 -41.06 22.23
C ALA A 66 24.40 -40.57 23.60
N SER A 67 24.05 -39.34 24.02
CA SER A 67 24.45 -38.79 25.33
C SER A 67 23.47 -39.16 26.45
N ALA A 68 22.19 -39.37 26.10
CA ALA A 68 21.16 -39.85 27.01
C ALA A 68 21.27 -41.37 27.27
N THR A 69 21.79 -42.11 26.28
CA THR A 69 22.12 -43.54 26.39
C THR A 69 23.50 -43.69 27.04
N SER A 70 23.54 -43.69 28.37
CA SER A 70 24.74 -44.18 29.08
C SER A 70 25.09 -45.57 28.54
N TYR A 71 26.38 -45.92 28.47
CA TYR A 71 26.87 -47.25 28.01
C TYR A 71 26.26 -48.46 28.78
N HIS A 72 25.42 -48.19 29.81
CA HIS A 72 24.72 -49.12 30.70
C HIS A 72 23.18 -48.97 30.63
N ALA A 73 22.62 -48.24 29.65
CA ALA A 73 21.17 -48.20 29.47
C ALA A 73 20.64 -49.62 29.19
N PRO A 74 19.61 -50.10 29.92
CA PRO A 74 19.16 -51.49 29.85
C PRO A 74 18.56 -51.87 28.49
N VAL A 75 18.14 -50.86 27.70
CA VAL A 75 17.54 -51.03 26.38
C VAL A 75 18.18 -50.03 25.42
N ARG A 76 18.61 -50.50 24.25
CA ARG A 76 19.29 -49.70 23.23
C ARG A 76 18.60 -49.89 21.89
N ALA A 77 18.44 -48.81 21.12
CA ALA A 77 17.89 -48.88 19.78
C ALA A 77 19.03 -49.08 18.77
N VAL A 78 19.26 -50.30 18.28
CA VAL A 78 20.33 -50.56 17.31
C VAL A 78 19.71 -50.83 15.93
N PRO A 79 20.13 -50.13 14.85
CA PRO A 79 21.24 -49.17 14.75
C PRO A 79 20.84 -47.69 14.97
N GLY A 80 19.68 -47.40 15.57
CA GLY A 80 19.17 -46.02 15.72
C GLY A 80 19.97 -45.09 16.63
N GLU A 81 20.61 -45.63 17.66
CA GLU A 81 21.34 -44.87 18.68
C GLU A 81 22.46 -44.02 18.07
N GLY A 82 22.47 -42.72 18.38
CA GLY A 82 23.45 -41.75 17.90
C GLY A 82 23.23 -41.27 16.47
N LEU A 83 22.17 -41.73 15.79
CA LEU A 83 21.81 -41.22 14.46
C LEU A 83 20.99 -39.94 14.56
N ASN A 84 21.30 -38.96 13.71
CA ASN A 84 20.57 -37.71 13.61
C ASN A 84 19.51 -37.80 12.51
N ILE A 85 18.33 -38.32 12.86
CA ILE A 85 17.20 -38.47 11.94
C ILE A 85 16.24 -37.28 12.12
N PRO A 86 16.00 -36.45 11.08
CA PRO A 86 15.08 -35.33 11.17
C PRO A 86 13.66 -35.77 11.53
N ILE A 87 13.11 -35.23 12.63
CA ILE A 87 11.74 -35.50 13.08
C ILE A 87 10.83 -34.36 12.65
N TYR A 88 9.81 -34.68 11.87
CA TYR A 88 8.74 -33.75 11.47
C TYR A 88 7.47 -34.05 12.26
N LEU A 89 6.92 -33.06 12.97
CA LEU A 89 5.61 -33.21 13.59
C LEU A 89 4.51 -32.91 12.58
N LEU A 90 3.65 -33.89 12.34
CA LEU A 90 2.47 -33.76 11.48
C LEU A 90 1.27 -33.39 12.35
N GLY A 91 0.51 -32.38 11.92
CA GLY A 91 -0.65 -31.89 12.66
C GLY A 91 -1.81 -31.46 11.77
N SER A 92 -3.01 -31.62 12.30
CA SER A 92 -4.25 -31.02 11.79
C SER A 92 -4.94 -30.13 12.84
N SER A 93 -4.28 -29.90 13.98
CA SER A 93 -4.77 -29.06 15.07
C SER A 93 -3.67 -28.14 15.64
N ASP A 94 -4.07 -27.22 16.51
CA ASP A 94 -3.22 -26.27 17.23
C ASP A 94 -2.24 -26.96 18.20
N PHE A 95 -2.63 -28.08 18.82
CA PHE A 95 -1.80 -28.85 19.74
C PHE A 95 -0.44 -29.23 19.13
N SER A 96 -0.45 -29.93 17.98
CA SER A 96 0.79 -30.37 17.33
C SER A 96 1.64 -29.19 16.86
N ALA A 97 0.99 -28.08 16.46
CA ALA A 97 1.68 -26.86 16.08
C ALA A 97 2.43 -26.24 17.28
N ARG A 98 1.78 -26.16 18.44
CA ARG A 98 2.39 -25.63 19.67
C ARG A 98 3.53 -26.50 20.16
N LEU A 99 3.33 -27.81 20.18
CA LEU A 99 4.35 -28.77 20.60
C LEU A 99 5.58 -28.71 19.69
N ALA A 100 5.37 -28.65 18.37
CA ALA A 100 6.47 -28.49 17.40
C ALA A 100 7.24 -27.18 17.61
N GLY A 101 6.53 -26.09 17.89
CA GLY A 101 7.14 -24.80 18.19
C GLY A 101 7.99 -24.86 19.46
N GLN A 102 7.44 -25.37 20.56
CA GLN A 102 8.14 -25.48 21.85
C GLN A 102 9.38 -26.36 21.80
N LEU A 103 9.35 -27.44 21.01
CA LEU A 103 10.49 -28.35 20.85
C LEU A 103 11.48 -27.90 19.77
N GLY A 104 11.19 -26.82 19.04
CA GLY A 104 12.00 -26.36 17.91
C GLY A 104 12.13 -27.39 16.80
N LEU A 105 11.04 -28.11 16.50
CA LEU A 105 10.98 -29.12 15.44
C LEU A 105 10.32 -28.55 14.18
N PRO A 106 10.64 -29.09 12.98
CA PRO A 106 9.88 -28.75 11.78
C PRO A 106 8.43 -29.28 11.88
N PHE A 107 7.50 -28.51 11.33
CA PHE A 107 6.07 -28.78 11.43
C PHE A 107 5.43 -28.96 10.06
N ALA A 108 4.58 -29.97 9.88
CA ALA A 108 3.83 -30.20 8.65
C ALA A 108 2.32 -30.17 8.94
N PHE A 109 1.61 -29.16 8.43
CA PHE A 109 0.17 -29.00 8.64
C PHE A 109 -0.66 -29.60 7.50
N ALA A 110 -1.63 -30.45 7.83
CA ALA A 110 -2.54 -31.08 6.86
C ALA A 110 -3.73 -30.17 6.50
N SER A 111 -3.48 -29.09 5.74
CA SER A 111 -4.55 -28.17 5.34
C SER A 111 -5.65 -28.83 4.49
N HIS A 112 -5.30 -29.83 3.69
CA HIS A 112 -6.25 -30.64 2.92
C HIS A 112 -7.25 -31.44 3.77
N PHE A 113 -6.96 -31.59 5.07
CA PHE A 113 -7.83 -32.28 6.03
C PHE A 113 -8.54 -31.30 6.97
N SER A 114 -7.91 -30.17 7.32
CA SER A 114 -8.47 -29.17 8.24
C SER A 114 -8.22 -27.75 7.74
N PRO A 115 -8.86 -27.36 6.61
CA PRO A 115 -8.53 -26.13 5.89
C PRO A 115 -8.73 -24.87 6.73
N ASP A 116 -9.79 -24.80 7.53
CA ASP A 116 -10.13 -23.63 8.34
C ASP A 116 -9.12 -23.35 9.46
N TYR A 117 -8.40 -24.38 9.93
CA TYR A 117 -7.43 -24.26 11.02
C TYR A 117 -6.01 -23.92 10.55
N THR A 118 -5.78 -23.90 9.22
CA THR A 118 -4.44 -23.71 8.64
C THR A 118 -3.75 -22.47 9.18
N ARG A 119 -4.41 -21.31 9.14
CA ARG A 119 -3.81 -20.06 9.62
C ARG A 119 -3.46 -20.11 11.10
N ILE A 120 -4.41 -20.55 11.92
CA ILE A 120 -4.28 -20.60 13.38
C ILE A 120 -3.12 -21.52 13.77
N ALA A 121 -2.99 -22.68 13.12
CA ALA A 121 -1.89 -23.61 13.38
C ALA A 121 -0.53 -23.02 12.98
N LEU A 122 -0.42 -22.35 11.83
CA LEU A 122 0.82 -21.71 11.39
C LEU A 122 1.25 -20.56 12.32
N GLU A 123 0.31 -19.74 12.77
CA GLU A 123 0.56 -18.66 13.75
C GLU A 123 0.95 -19.22 15.12
N THR A 124 0.29 -20.31 15.56
CA THR A 124 0.60 -20.98 16.82
C THR A 124 2.01 -21.59 16.80
N TYR A 125 2.37 -22.30 15.73
CA TYR A 125 3.72 -22.87 15.57
C TYR A 125 4.80 -21.80 15.66
N ARG A 126 4.64 -20.70 14.91
CA ARG A 126 5.64 -19.62 14.85
C ARG A 126 5.74 -18.84 16.16
N SER A 127 4.60 -18.53 16.80
CA SER A 127 4.59 -17.76 18.06
C SER A 127 5.12 -18.55 19.24
N SER A 128 5.02 -19.88 19.21
CA SER A 128 5.58 -20.76 20.24
C SER A 128 6.99 -21.28 19.92
N PHE A 129 7.56 -20.90 18.77
CA PHE A 129 8.82 -21.45 18.28
C PHE A 129 9.99 -21.09 19.19
N GLN A 130 10.72 -22.11 19.63
CA GLN A 130 11.99 -21.98 20.35
C GLN A 130 13.10 -22.63 19.52
N PRO A 131 14.20 -21.92 19.21
CA PRO A 131 15.34 -22.51 18.50
C PRO A 131 15.89 -23.74 19.22
N SER A 132 16.21 -24.79 18.47
CA SER A 132 16.80 -26.03 18.98
C SER A 132 18.15 -26.33 18.31
N ASP A 133 18.76 -27.47 18.66
CA ASP A 133 19.97 -27.96 17.98
C ASP A 133 19.68 -28.41 16.55
N HIS A 134 18.43 -28.80 16.25
CA HIS A 134 18.01 -29.22 14.92
C HIS A 134 17.59 -28.04 14.04
N LEU A 135 17.00 -26.98 14.62
CA LEU A 135 16.38 -25.92 13.84
C LEU A 135 16.53 -24.53 14.50
N LYS A 136 17.16 -23.59 13.78
CA LYS A 136 17.40 -22.21 14.26
C LYS A 136 16.25 -21.25 13.97
N GLU A 137 15.45 -21.52 12.93
CA GLU A 137 14.32 -20.68 12.49
C GLU A 137 13.10 -21.56 12.18
N PRO A 138 11.86 -21.07 12.36
CA PRO A 138 10.66 -21.89 12.14
C PRO A 138 10.60 -22.47 10.72
N HIS A 139 10.43 -23.78 10.59
CA HIS A 139 10.31 -24.49 9.32
C HIS A 139 8.97 -25.20 9.24
N VAL A 140 8.14 -24.79 8.28
CA VAL A 140 6.77 -25.28 8.16
C VAL A 140 6.44 -25.73 6.75
N ILE A 141 5.81 -26.89 6.65
CA ILE A 141 5.27 -27.50 5.43
C ILE A 141 3.74 -27.46 5.50
N VAL A 142 3.08 -27.13 4.39
CA VAL A 142 1.61 -27.15 4.30
C VAL A 142 1.22 -28.19 3.25
N GLY A 143 0.50 -29.22 3.68
CA GLY A 143 0.00 -30.28 2.80
C GLY A 143 -1.30 -29.86 2.14
N VAL A 144 -1.30 -29.75 0.81
CA VAL A 144 -2.44 -29.40 -0.04
C VAL A 144 -2.72 -30.53 -1.04
N ASN A 145 -3.99 -30.74 -1.38
CA ASN A 145 -4.37 -31.59 -2.50
C ASN A 145 -4.20 -30.81 -3.80
N ALA A 146 -3.65 -31.44 -4.84
CA ALA A 146 -3.55 -30.82 -6.15
C ALA A 146 -3.90 -31.81 -7.27
N VAL A 147 -4.68 -31.34 -8.23
CA VAL A 147 -4.96 -32.02 -9.50
C VAL A 147 -4.51 -31.09 -10.61
N VAL A 148 -3.44 -31.48 -11.31
CA VAL A 148 -2.85 -30.68 -12.39
C VAL A 148 -3.01 -31.44 -13.69
N ALA A 149 -3.57 -30.76 -14.70
CA ALA A 149 -3.77 -31.29 -16.05
C ALA A 149 -3.36 -30.22 -17.07
N ASP A 150 -3.40 -30.54 -18.38
CA ASP A 150 -2.98 -29.59 -19.41
C ASP A 150 -3.92 -28.38 -19.49
N THR A 151 -5.22 -28.56 -19.19
CA THR A 151 -6.21 -27.49 -19.11
C THR A 151 -6.94 -27.45 -17.77
N ASP A 152 -7.56 -26.30 -17.45
CA ASP A 152 -8.36 -26.14 -16.23
C ASP A 152 -9.60 -27.04 -16.24
N GLU A 153 -10.23 -27.24 -17.41
CA GLU A 153 -11.40 -28.12 -17.57
C GLU A 153 -11.04 -29.58 -17.30
N GLU A 154 -9.91 -30.04 -17.82
CA GLU A 154 -9.42 -31.39 -17.59
C GLU A 154 -9.08 -31.61 -16.12
N ALA A 155 -8.41 -30.65 -15.48
CA ALA A 155 -8.09 -30.72 -14.06
C ALA A 155 -9.36 -30.72 -13.18
N ALA A 156 -10.39 -29.95 -13.55
CA ALA A 156 -11.67 -29.95 -12.88
C ALA A 156 -12.39 -31.30 -13.02
N TRP A 157 -12.40 -31.88 -14.23
CA TRP A 157 -12.94 -33.21 -14.50
C TRP A 157 -12.24 -34.27 -13.64
N LEU A 158 -10.90 -34.34 -13.67
CA LEU A 158 -10.12 -35.27 -12.84
C LEU A 158 -10.36 -35.04 -11.34
N GLY A 159 -10.56 -33.78 -10.93
CA GLY A 159 -10.87 -33.40 -9.55
C GLY A 159 -12.19 -33.99 -9.03
N THR A 160 -13.12 -34.40 -9.90
CA THR A 160 -14.37 -35.05 -9.50
C THR A 160 -14.15 -36.39 -8.80
N THR A 161 -13.04 -37.07 -9.05
CA THR A 161 -12.66 -38.28 -8.30
C THR A 161 -12.49 -37.99 -6.81
N MET A 162 -11.81 -36.90 -6.46
CA MET A 162 -11.64 -36.49 -5.07
C MET A 162 -12.95 -36.02 -4.44
N GLN A 163 -13.80 -35.34 -5.21
CA GLN A 163 -15.15 -34.96 -4.77
C GLN A 163 -16.01 -36.19 -4.43
N GLN A 164 -15.99 -37.22 -5.28
CA GLN A 164 -16.68 -38.49 -5.00
C GLN A 164 -16.13 -39.18 -3.75
N GLN A 165 -14.80 -39.15 -3.54
CA GLN A 165 -14.19 -39.73 -2.34
C GLN A 165 -14.69 -39.05 -1.06
N PHE A 166 -14.70 -37.72 -1.01
CA PHE A 166 -15.20 -36.98 0.16
C PHE A 166 -16.72 -37.11 0.34
N LEU A 167 -17.48 -37.17 -0.75
CA LEU A 167 -18.92 -37.45 -0.69
C LEU A 167 -19.18 -38.82 -0.03
N ASN A 168 -18.43 -39.84 -0.43
CA ASN A 168 -18.53 -41.18 0.15
C ASN A 168 -18.13 -41.21 1.63
N ILE A 169 -17.13 -40.42 2.04
CA ILE A 169 -16.75 -40.26 3.44
C ILE A 169 -17.90 -39.64 4.24
N ILE A 170 -18.52 -38.56 3.73
CA ILE A 170 -19.68 -37.91 4.35
C ILE A 170 -20.85 -38.89 4.51
N ARG A 171 -21.08 -39.76 3.51
CA ARG A 171 -22.12 -40.79 3.53
C ARG A 171 -21.77 -42.03 4.36
N GLY A 172 -20.53 -42.15 4.83
CA GLY A 172 -20.04 -43.35 5.53
C GLY A 172 -19.91 -44.59 4.63
N THR A 173 -19.88 -44.42 3.31
CA THR A 173 -19.79 -45.49 2.30
C THR A 173 -18.40 -45.53 1.67
N THR A 174 -17.37 -45.72 2.49
CA THR A 174 -15.98 -45.76 2.02
C THR A 174 -15.74 -46.99 1.12
N GLY A 175 -15.01 -46.80 0.02
CA GLY A 175 -14.67 -47.85 -0.93
C GLY A 175 -13.47 -47.46 -1.79
N LEU A 176 -13.26 -48.18 -2.89
CA LEU A 176 -12.21 -47.85 -3.85
C LEU A 176 -12.45 -46.47 -4.47
N VAL A 177 -11.37 -45.80 -4.86
CA VAL A 177 -11.40 -44.53 -5.58
C VAL A 177 -12.19 -44.73 -6.88
N GLN A 178 -13.16 -43.84 -7.13
CA GLN A 178 -14.02 -43.90 -8.31
C GLN A 178 -13.40 -43.10 -9.47
N PRO A 179 -13.57 -43.53 -10.73
CA PRO A 179 -13.14 -42.74 -11.87
C PRO A 179 -13.86 -41.38 -11.90
N PRO A 180 -13.28 -40.37 -12.58
CA PRO A 180 -13.91 -39.09 -12.80
C PRO A 180 -15.32 -39.24 -13.34
N ALA A 181 -16.26 -38.43 -12.85
CA ALA A 181 -17.64 -38.52 -13.24
C ALA A 181 -18.35 -37.18 -13.11
N ASP A 182 -19.44 -37.04 -13.84
CA ASP A 182 -20.34 -35.92 -13.64
C ASP A 182 -20.93 -35.97 -12.21
N MET A 183 -20.83 -34.85 -11.51
CA MET A 183 -21.29 -34.68 -10.14
C MET A 183 -22.70 -34.09 -10.07
N GLU A 184 -23.25 -33.61 -11.19
CA GLU A 184 -24.61 -33.13 -11.25
C GLU A 184 -25.60 -34.25 -10.88
N GLY A 185 -26.52 -33.97 -9.95
CA GLY A 185 -27.47 -34.96 -9.43
C GLY A 185 -26.90 -36.05 -8.51
N LYS A 186 -25.58 -36.09 -8.26
CA LYS A 186 -24.96 -37.10 -7.37
C LYS A 186 -24.94 -36.73 -5.89
N TRP A 187 -25.05 -35.45 -5.57
CA TRP A 187 -25.09 -34.90 -4.21
C TRP A 187 -26.31 -34.01 -3.99
N THR A 188 -26.68 -33.83 -2.74
CA THR A 188 -27.58 -32.74 -2.31
C THR A 188 -26.79 -31.44 -2.11
N ASP A 189 -27.46 -30.28 -2.07
CA ASP A 189 -26.79 -28.98 -1.84
C ASP A 189 -25.99 -28.96 -0.52
N ARG A 190 -26.49 -29.65 0.51
CA ARG A 190 -25.81 -29.77 1.80
C ARG A 190 -24.54 -30.63 1.70
N GLU A 191 -24.60 -31.74 0.97
CA GLU A 191 -23.43 -32.60 0.73
C GLU A 191 -22.39 -31.89 -0.14
N LYS A 192 -22.84 -31.19 -1.19
CA LYS A 192 -21.97 -30.37 -2.03
C LYS A 192 -21.23 -29.33 -1.21
N ALA A 193 -21.94 -28.56 -0.38
CA ALA A 193 -21.31 -27.57 0.50
C ALA A 193 -20.30 -28.20 1.47
N GLY A 194 -20.57 -29.39 2.00
CA GLY A 194 -19.64 -30.13 2.86
C GLY A 194 -18.37 -30.58 2.13
N VAL A 195 -18.51 -31.11 0.91
CA VAL A 195 -17.37 -31.49 0.05
C VAL A 195 -16.55 -30.26 -0.34
N GLU A 196 -17.20 -29.20 -0.82
CA GLU A 196 -16.54 -27.96 -1.21
C GLU A 196 -15.82 -27.28 -0.03
N GLN A 197 -16.41 -27.31 1.16
CA GLN A 197 -15.75 -26.80 2.36
C GLN A 197 -14.48 -27.59 2.71
N THR A 198 -14.52 -28.91 2.59
CA THR A 198 -13.37 -29.78 2.85
C THR A 198 -12.27 -29.57 1.80
N LEU A 199 -12.66 -29.38 0.54
CA LEU A 199 -11.78 -29.19 -0.60
C LEU A 199 -11.42 -27.73 -0.89
N LYS A 200 -11.77 -26.80 -0.01
CA LYS A 200 -11.59 -25.36 -0.19
C LYS A 200 -10.14 -24.92 -0.48
N VAL A 201 -9.17 -25.70 -0.01
CA VAL A 201 -7.73 -25.45 -0.21
C VAL A 201 -7.11 -26.37 -1.26
N ALA A 202 -7.91 -27.24 -1.89
CA ALA A 202 -7.45 -28.08 -2.98
C ALA A 202 -7.20 -27.23 -4.23
N VAL A 203 -6.21 -27.61 -5.01
CA VAL A 203 -5.73 -26.87 -6.17
C VAL A 203 -5.96 -27.68 -7.42
N ASN A 204 -7.00 -27.32 -8.19
CA ASN A 204 -7.30 -27.97 -9.46
C ASN A 204 -7.11 -26.95 -10.58
N GLY A 205 -6.24 -27.24 -11.55
CA GLY A 205 -6.05 -26.37 -12.72
C GLY A 205 -4.85 -26.73 -13.59
N SER A 206 -4.66 -25.93 -14.63
CA SER A 206 -3.47 -25.96 -15.49
C SER A 206 -2.20 -25.56 -14.72
N PRO A 207 -0.99 -25.84 -15.24
CA PRO A 207 0.26 -25.41 -14.60
C PRO A 207 0.33 -23.90 -14.34
N GLU A 208 -0.31 -23.10 -15.19
CA GLU A 208 -0.36 -21.64 -15.09
C GLU A 208 -1.28 -21.19 -13.94
N THR A 209 -2.47 -21.78 -13.85
CA THR A 209 -3.43 -21.56 -12.77
C THR A 209 -2.84 -21.94 -11.42
N VAL A 210 -2.19 -23.11 -11.33
CA VAL A 210 -1.54 -23.58 -10.10
C VAL A 210 -0.37 -22.68 -9.70
N ARG A 211 0.43 -22.17 -10.64
CA ARG A 211 1.48 -21.18 -10.34
C ARG A 211 0.90 -19.86 -9.84
N GLY A 212 -0.16 -19.35 -10.48
CA GLY A 212 -0.86 -18.15 -10.03
C GLY A 212 -1.43 -18.31 -8.62
N LEU A 213 -1.99 -19.49 -8.31
CA LEU A 213 -2.50 -19.81 -6.98
C LEU A 213 -1.39 -19.94 -5.95
N ASN A 214 -0.22 -20.51 -6.29
CA ASN A 214 0.95 -20.52 -5.40
C ASN A 214 1.40 -19.09 -5.06
N VAL A 215 1.43 -18.18 -6.04
CA VAL A 215 1.71 -16.76 -5.79
C VAL A 215 0.62 -16.16 -4.88
N MET A 216 -0.65 -16.46 -5.13
CA MET A 216 -1.75 -16.00 -4.26
C MET A 216 -1.62 -16.52 -2.83
N VAL A 217 -1.32 -17.82 -2.64
CA VAL A 217 -1.10 -18.41 -1.31
C VAL A 217 0.10 -17.73 -0.62
N LEU A 218 1.18 -17.46 -1.35
CA LEU A 218 2.31 -16.67 -0.85
C LEU A 218 1.89 -15.24 -0.45
N THR A 219 0.95 -14.60 -1.17
CA THR A 219 0.40 -13.29 -0.75
C THR A 219 -0.47 -13.39 0.51
N LYS A 220 -1.08 -14.54 0.79
CA LYS A 220 -1.83 -14.81 2.03
C LYS A 220 -0.91 -15.13 3.21
N VAL A 221 0.36 -15.48 2.96
CA VAL A 221 1.46 -15.52 3.94
C VAL A 221 2.07 -14.11 4.02
N SER A 222 1.31 -13.17 4.56
CA SER A 222 1.53 -11.71 4.56
C SER A 222 2.85 -11.21 5.18
N PHE A 223 3.66 -12.07 5.79
CA PHE A 223 4.88 -11.70 6.49
C PHE A 223 6.03 -11.28 5.55
N VAL A 224 6.19 -11.91 4.38
CA VAL A 224 7.29 -11.55 3.45
C VAL A 224 7.05 -10.19 2.79
N LEU A 225 5.78 -9.85 2.52
CA LEU A 225 5.42 -8.60 1.87
C LEU A 225 5.27 -7.44 2.86
N HIS A 226 5.15 -7.69 4.17
CA HIS A 226 4.98 -6.63 5.15
C HIS A 226 6.22 -5.71 5.28
N PRO A 227 7.46 -6.22 5.46
CA PRO A 227 8.66 -5.39 5.43
C PRO A 227 8.81 -4.60 4.13
N LEU A 228 8.47 -5.22 2.99
CA LEU A 228 8.52 -4.57 1.68
C LEU A 228 7.48 -3.45 1.58
N ALA A 229 6.26 -3.66 2.07
CA ALA A 229 5.21 -2.65 2.09
C ALA A 229 5.58 -1.47 3.00
N VAL A 230 6.21 -1.74 4.16
CA VAL A 230 6.74 -0.70 5.05
C VAL A 230 7.84 0.08 4.33
N LEU A 231 8.82 -0.60 3.73
CA LEU A 231 9.91 0.02 2.96
C LEU A 231 9.37 0.94 1.85
N ILE A 232 8.43 0.43 1.03
CA ILE A 232 7.79 1.19 -0.04
C ILE A 232 7.09 2.42 0.55
N LYS A 233 6.23 2.25 1.56
CA LYS A 233 5.51 3.37 2.19
C LYS A 233 6.46 4.44 2.75
N THR A 234 7.58 4.04 3.33
CA THR A 234 8.58 4.97 3.91
C THR A 234 9.36 5.74 2.85
N ILE A 235 9.71 5.11 1.72
CA ILE A 235 10.60 5.71 0.71
C ILE A 235 9.83 6.43 -0.41
N VAL A 236 8.57 6.05 -0.67
CA VAL A 236 7.75 6.59 -1.77
C VAL A 236 7.64 8.12 -1.71
N LEU A 237 7.30 8.70 -0.56
CA LEU A 237 7.15 10.15 -0.45
C LEU A 237 8.48 10.89 -0.72
N PRO A 238 9.62 10.54 -0.09
CA PRO A 238 10.92 11.12 -0.45
C PRO A 238 11.28 11.00 -1.93
N ILE A 239 11.01 9.86 -2.57
CA ILE A 239 11.26 9.67 -4.01
C ILE A 239 10.41 10.64 -4.83
N ILE A 240 9.12 10.76 -4.52
CA ILE A 240 8.19 11.64 -5.22
C ILE A 240 8.65 13.10 -5.12
N LEU A 241 8.93 13.57 -3.90
CA LEU A 241 9.40 14.94 -3.67
C LEU A 241 10.72 15.20 -4.38
N SER A 242 11.65 14.25 -4.33
CA SER A 242 12.93 14.34 -5.05
C SER A 242 12.74 14.34 -6.56
N GLY A 243 11.76 13.60 -7.09
CA GLY A 243 11.40 13.61 -8.51
C GLY A 243 10.86 14.97 -8.94
N ILE A 244 9.97 15.58 -8.14
CA ILE A 244 9.43 16.92 -8.41
C ILE A 244 10.54 17.96 -8.41
N LEU A 245 11.38 17.96 -7.36
CA LEU A 245 12.54 18.84 -7.26
C LEU A 245 13.54 18.60 -8.39
N TYR A 246 13.75 17.35 -8.80
CA TYR A 246 14.60 17.01 -9.94
C TYR A 246 14.09 17.69 -11.22
N TYR A 247 12.81 17.57 -11.55
CA TYR A 247 12.27 18.19 -12.77
C TYR A 247 12.28 19.72 -12.72
N LEU A 248 12.15 20.30 -11.53
CA LEU A 248 12.26 21.75 -11.31
C LEU A 248 13.70 22.25 -11.46
N LEU A 249 14.65 21.57 -10.83
CA LEU A 249 16.01 22.07 -10.64
C LEU A 249 17.00 21.57 -11.70
N ASN A 250 16.74 20.43 -12.34
CA ASN A 250 17.61 19.88 -13.37
C ASN A 250 17.90 20.85 -14.53
N PRO A 251 16.94 21.67 -15.02
CA PRO A 251 17.25 22.68 -16.04
C PRO A 251 18.33 23.68 -15.60
N ILE A 252 18.37 24.06 -14.32
CA ILE A 252 19.39 24.95 -13.77
C ILE A 252 20.77 24.26 -13.82
N VAL A 253 20.83 23.01 -13.38
CA VAL A 253 22.05 22.18 -13.45
C VAL A 253 22.53 22.02 -14.90
N ASP A 254 21.61 21.80 -15.84
CA ASP A 254 21.93 21.64 -17.27
C ASP A 254 22.44 22.95 -17.89
N VAL A 255 21.91 24.11 -17.49
CA VAL A 255 22.44 25.43 -17.92
C VAL A 255 23.86 25.65 -17.38
N MET A 256 24.12 25.30 -16.12
CA MET A 256 25.47 25.39 -15.55
C MET A 256 26.45 24.43 -16.22
N GLU A 257 25.99 23.23 -16.60
CA GLU A 257 26.77 22.27 -17.38
C GLU A 257 27.12 22.81 -18.78
N LYS A 258 26.20 23.53 -19.43
CA LYS A 258 26.48 24.27 -20.68
C LYS A 258 27.56 25.35 -20.49
N TRP A 259 27.67 25.94 -19.30
CA TRP A 259 28.76 26.85 -18.93
C TRP A 259 30.06 26.13 -18.52
N LYS A 260 30.21 24.84 -18.87
CA LYS A 260 31.39 24.00 -18.63
C LYS A 260 31.67 23.71 -17.15
N ILE A 261 30.71 23.93 -16.24
CA ILE A 261 30.84 23.51 -14.84
C ILE A 261 30.54 22.01 -14.76
N LYS A 262 31.45 21.22 -14.17
CA LYS A 262 31.23 19.78 -14.00
C LYS A 262 29.97 19.55 -13.15
N ARG A 263 29.13 18.60 -13.55
CA ARG A 263 27.80 18.34 -12.96
C ARG A 263 27.79 18.23 -11.43
N GLY A 264 28.80 17.61 -10.82
CA GLY A 264 28.92 17.54 -9.36
C GLY A 264 29.05 18.90 -8.67
N TRP A 265 29.83 19.81 -9.25
CA TRP A 265 29.96 21.20 -8.76
C TRP A 265 28.70 22.01 -9.02
N SER A 266 28.02 21.78 -10.15
CA SER A 266 26.72 22.41 -10.43
C SER A 266 25.69 22.07 -9.36
N ILE A 267 25.62 20.80 -8.94
CA ILE A 267 24.71 20.35 -7.88
C ILE A 267 25.12 20.96 -6.52
N LEU A 268 26.40 21.01 -6.19
CA LEU A 268 26.88 21.63 -4.95
C LEU A 268 26.54 23.12 -4.87
N ILE A 269 26.83 23.87 -5.93
CA ILE A 269 26.50 25.30 -6.02
C ILE A 269 24.99 25.50 -5.93
N LEU A 270 24.20 24.66 -6.61
CA LEU A 270 22.74 24.70 -6.52
C LEU A 270 22.27 24.48 -5.07
N TYR A 271 22.83 23.51 -4.35
CA TYR A 271 22.45 23.23 -2.96
C TYR A 271 22.82 24.38 -2.02
N LEU A 272 24.00 24.97 -2.21
CA LEU A 272 24.42 26.16 -1.46
C LEU A 272 23.52 27.36 -1.77
N ALA A 273 23.16 27.57 -3.04
CA ALA A 273 22.26 28.65 -3.46
C ALA A 273 20.85 28.48 -2.86
N ILE A 274 20.28 27.26 -2.94
CA ILE A 274 18.97 26.96 -2.35
C ILE A 274 19.04 27.12 -0.83
N GLY A 275 20.07 26.59 -0.16
CA GLY A 275 20.25 26.73 1.28
C GLY A 275 20.39 28.19 1.71
N GLY A 276 21.13 29.00 0.95
CA GLY A 276 21.29 30.43 1.18
C GLY A 276 19.97 31.19 0.99
N ILE A 277 19.27 30.97 -0.13
CA ILE A 277 17.95 31.58 -0.40
C ILE A 277 16.97 31.19 0.70
N LEU A 278 16.92 29.92 1.08
CA LEU A 278 16.01 29.44 2.12
C LEU A 278 16.35 30.05 3.47
N THR A 279 17.65 30.22 3.80
CA THR A 279 18.07 30.94 5.00
C THR A 279 17.61 32.40 4.99
N VAL A 280 17.79 33.11 3.87
CA VAL A 280 17.32 34.50 3.74
C VAL A 280 15.79 34.59 3.83
N VAL A 281 15.06 33.69 3.17
CA VAL A 281 13.59 33.62 3.23
C VAL A 281 13.14 33.34 4.66
N VAL A 282 13.75 32.38 5.36
CA VAL A 282 13.45 32.08 6.76
C VAL A 282 13.68 33.34 7.62
N LEU A 283 14.83 34.00 7.50
CA LEU A 283 15.17 35.16 8.32
C LEU A 283 14.34 36.42 7.98
N ALA A 284 13.94 36.62 6.72
CA ALA A 284 13.20 37.80 6.30
C ALA A 284 11.67 37.60 6.37
N VAL A 285 11.18 36.45 5.92
CA VAL A 285 9.75 36.17 5.78
C VAL A 285 9.16 35.65 7.07
N ILE A 286 9.84 34.78 7.83
CA ILE A 286 9.26 34.21 9.07
C ILE A 286 8.94 35.30 10.09
N PRO A 287 9.78 36.31 10.37
CA PRO A 287 9.40 37.37 11.31
C PRO A 287 8.18 38.17 10.84
N VAL A 288 8.09 38.48 9.56
CA VAL A 288 6.94 39.20 8.97
C VAL A 288 5.67 38.35 9.08
N VAL A 289 5.76 37.08 8.70
CA VAL A 289 4.67 36.09 8.82
C VAL A 289 4.26 35.92 10.27
N ARG A 290 5.22 35.80 11.20
CA ARG A 290 4.97 35.67 12.64
C ARG A 290 4.19 36.87 13.15
N ASN A 291 4.65 38.09 12.85
CA ASN A 291 3.98 39.33 13.27
C ASN A 291 2.59 39.46 12.65
N GLN A 292 2.42 39.02 11.40
CA GLN A 292 1.12 38.99 10.72
C GLN A 292 0.17 37.96 11.38
N ILE A 293 0.66 36.78 11.76
CA ILE A 293 -0.16 35.76 12.44
C ILE A 293 -0.54 36.20 13.85
N THR A 294 0.41 36.70 14.65
CA THR A 294 0.11 37.18 16.00
C THR A 294 -0.85 38.36 15.96
N GLY A 295 -0.66 39.30 15.03
CA GLY A 295 -1.59 40.39 14.79
C GLY A 295 -2.99 39.90 14.41
N LEU A 296 -3.10 38.86 13.58
CA LEU A 296 -4.40 38.30 13.20
C LEU A 296 -5.10 37.72 14.42
N ILE A 297 -4.40 36.93 15.25
CA ILE A 297 -4.97 36.28 16.44
C ILE A 297 -5.37 37.32 17.50
N GLU A 298 -4.53 38.31 17.76
CA GLU A 298 -4.75 39.34 18.78
C GLU A 298 -5.87 40.31 18.40
N ASN A 299 -5.98 40.68 17.12
CA ASN A 299 -7.00 41.62 16.64
C ASN A 299 -8.33 40.94 16.24
N PHE A 300 -8.36 39.60 16.18
CA PHE A 300 -9.56 38.85 15.80
C PHE A 300 -10.80 39.19 16.65
N PRO A 301 -10.71 39.29 18.00
CA PRO A 301 -11.85 39.67 18.83
C PRO A 301 -12.38 41.07 18.49
N THR A 302 -11.49 42.03 18.26
CA THR A 302 -11.84 43.42 17.94
C THR A 302 -12.50 43.55 16.57
N TYR A 303 -12.05 42.79 15.56
CA TYR A 303 -12.75 42.73 14.27
C TYR A 303 -14.17 42.18 14.43
N SER A 304 -14.36 41.15 15.26
CA SER A 304 -15.68 40.56 15.51
C SER A 304 -16.66 41.54 16.18
N GLU A 305 -16.18 42.40 17.08
CA GLU A 305 -16.99 43.43 17.74
C GLU A 305 -17.30 44.61 16.81
N THR A 306 -16.32 45.06 16.01
CA THR A 306 -16.51 46.17 15.06
C THR A 306 -17.53 45.80 13.97
N VAL A 307 -17.52 44.54 13.52
CA VAL A 307 -18.53 44.07 12.56
C VAL A 307 -19.89 43.91 13.22
N LYS A 308 -19.98 43.50 14.49
CA LYS A 308 -21.27 43.48 15.21
C LYS A 308 -21.96 44.84 15.14
N HIS A 309 -21.24 45.92 15.47
CA HIS A 309 -21.79 47.27 15.46
C HIS A 309 -22.10 47.80 14.05
N ARG A 310 -21.25 47.55 13.04
CA ARG A 310 -21.56 47.96 11.65
C ARG A 310 -22.68 47.14 11.02
N PHE A 311 -22.80 45.87 11.40
CA PHE A 311 -23.90 45.03 10.99
C PHE A 311 -25.19 45.53 11.63
N GLU A 312 -25.20 45.82 12.94
CA GLU A 312 -26.33 46.47 13.64
C GLU A 312 -26.78 47.77 12.92
N GLU A 313 -25.83 48.60 12.47
CA GLU A 313 -26.08 49.83 11.72
C GLU A 313 -26.68 49.59 10.32
N LEU A 314 -26.19 48.58 9.58
CA LEU A 314 -26.75 48.16 8.29
C LEU A 314 -28.13 47.48 8.43
N THR A 315 -28.32 46.71 9.50
CA THR A 315 -29.60 46.04 9.83
C THR A 315 -30.67 46.99 10.35
N GLY A 316 -30.29 48.19 10.80
CA GLY A 316 -31.21 49.27 11.17
C GLY A 316 -31.83 50.03 9.99
N SER A 317 -31.48 49.69 8.74
CA SER A 317 -32.09 50.29 7.54
C SER A 317 -33.46 49.68 7.22
N GLN A 318 -34.41 50.51 6.80
CA GLN A 318 -35.83 50.15 6.58
C GLN A 318 -36.06 49.03 5.54
N LEU A 319 -35.06 48.72 4.71
CA LEU A 319 -35.03 47.60 3.77
C LEU A 319 -34.67 46.26 4.44
N PHE A 320 -33.78 46.27 5.43
CA PHE A 320 -33.32 45.06 6.10
C PHE A 320 -34.38 44.54 7.09
N SER A 321 -35.11 45.43 7.75
CA SER A 321 -36.21 45.07 8.66
C SER A 321 -37.34 44.31 7.93
N GLN A 322 -37.66 44.65 6.68
CA GLN A 322 -38.65 43.91 5.86
C GLN A 322 -38.15 42.52 5.46
N PHE A 323 -36.85 42.38 5.17
CA PHE A 323 -36.24 41.09 4.83
C PHE A 323 -36.19 40.15 6.06
N GLN A 324 -35.94 40.72 7.24
CA GLN A 324 -35.90 40.00 8.52
C GLN A 324 -37.27 39.48 8.99
N GLU A 325 -38.36 40.20 8.68
CA GLU A 325 -39.72 39.78 9.02
C GLU A 325 -40.24 38.65 8.10
N THR A 326 -39.75 38.60 6.85
CA THR A 326 -40.09 37.55 5.87
C THR A 326 -39.34 36.25 6.13
N VAL A 327 -38.13 36.34 6.69
CA VAL A 327 -37.26 35.22 7.00
C VAL A 327 -37.03 35.25 8.51
N ASN A 328 -37.92 34.59 9.28
CA ASN A 328 -37.99 34.56 10.76
C ASN A 328 -36.64 34.28 11.46
N LEU A 329 -35.72 35.23 11.43
CA LEU A 329 -34.33 35.11 11.84
C LEU A 329 -34.09 36.02 13.04
N ASN A 330 -34.04 35.39 14.21
CA ASN A 330 -33.65 36.04 15.46
C ASN A 330 -32.27 36.70 15.31
N SER A 331 -32.25 38.01 15.51
CA SER A 331 -31.12 38.90 15.22
C SER A 331 -29.91 38.67 16.14
N GLN A 332 -30.13 38.09 17.32
CA GLN A 332 -29.10 37.93 18.35
C GLN A 332 -28.32 36.59 18.29
N ASP A 333 -28.87 35.54 17.68
CA ASP A 333 -28.23 34.21 17.64
C ASP A 333 -27.31 34.01 16.43
N TRP A 334 -27.56 34.72 15.33
CA TRP A 334 -26.88 34.51 14.05
C TRP A 334 -25.41 34.96 14.07
N TRP A 335 -25.12 36.09 14.74
CA TRP A 335 -23.76 36.64 14.77
C TRP A 335 -22.81 35.78 15.62
N GLY A 336 -23.26 35.33 16.80
CA GLY A 336 -22.51 34.39 17.63
C GLY A 336 -22.22 33.08 16.88
N THR A 337 -23.22 32.56 16.16
CA THR A 337 -23.07 31.34 15.35
C THR A 337 -22.07 31.51 14.20
N ILE A 338 -22.03 32.67 13.53
CA ILE A 338 -21.09 32.94 12.44
C ILE A 338 -19.67 33.11 12.96
N SER A 339 -19.47 33.90 14.00
CA SER A 339 -18.14 34.11 14.57
C SER A 339 -17.56 32.79 15.11
N GLN A 340 -18.40 31.98 15.77
CA GLN A 340 -18.03 30.65 16.26
C GLN A 340 -17.70 29.69 15.10
N LYS A 341 -18.54 29.61 14.06
CA LYS A 341 -18.25 28.78 12.87
C LYS A 341 -17.01 29.27 12.11
N ALA A 342 -16.79 30.57 11.99
CA ALA A 342 -15.59 31.12 11.36
C ALA A 342 -14.32 30.74 12.14
N THR A 343 -14.39 30.80 13.47
CA THR A 343 -13.29 30.38 14.37
C THR A 343 -13.06 28.86 14.30
N GLU A 344 -14.12 28.04 14.25
CA GLU A 344 -14.02 26.58 14.05
C GLU A 344 -13.43 26.23 12.67
N ILE A 345 -13.81 26.94 11.61
CA ILE A 345 -13.25 26.75 10.27
C ILE A 345 -11.77 27.19 10.23
N LEU A 346 -11.41 28.31 10.87
CA LEU A 346 -10.00 28.74 11.00
C LEU A 346 -9.18 27.71 11.75
N ASN A 347 -9.65 27.25 12.91
CA ASN A 347 -8.95 26.26 13.73
C ASN A 347 -8.84 24.91 13.04
N SER A 348 -9.88 24.47 12.32
CA SER A 348 -9.85 23.22 11.56
C SER A 348 -9.00 23.33 10.29
N THR A 349 -9.00 24.47 9.60
CA THR A 349 -8.11 24.73 8.46
C THR A 349 -6.65 24.80 8.93
N TRP A 350 -6.39 25.41 10.09
CA TRP A 350 -5.09 25.43 10.73
C TRP A 350 -4.62 24.03 11.12
N THR A 351 -5.48 23.24 11.75
CA THR A 351 -5.17 21.85 12.11
C THR A 351 -4.91 21.00 10.86
N ARG A 352 -5.63 21.26 9.75
CA ARG A 352 -5.42 20.58 8.46
C ARG A 352 -4.09 21.01 7.84
N LEU A 353 -3.81 22.31 7.69
CA LEU A 353 -2.53 22.83 7.17
C LEU A 353 -1.35 22.38 8.04
N GLY A 354 -1.53 22.39 9.36
CA GLY A 354 -0.61 21.85 10.35
C GLY A 354 -0.44 20.34 10.23
N GLY A 355 -1.45 19.59 9.80
CA GLY A 355 -1.37 18.16 9.48
C GLY A 355 -0.66 17.88 8.15
N PHE A 356 -0.80 18.74 7.13
CA PHE A 356 0.02 18.68 5.91
C PHE A 356 1.49 18.93 6.24
N LEU A 357 1.79 19.99 7.01
CA LEU A 357 3.12 20.29 7.54
C LEU A 357 3.63 19.21 8.51
N GLY A 358 2.74 18.63 9.31
CA GLY A 358 2.98 17.52 10.24
C GLY A 358 3.40 16.24 9.54
N ALA A 359 2.77 15.93 8.41
CA ALA A 359 3.19 14.84 7.53
C ALA A 359 4.58 15.09 6.89
N PHE A 360 5.02 16.36 6.79
CA PHE A 360 6.39 16.70 6.39
C PHE A 360 7.39 16.67 7.55
N THR A 361 6.96 16.93 8.79
CA THR A 361 7.83 16.97 9.98
C THR A 361 7.97 15.61 10.67
N GLU A 362 7.00 14.70 10.59
CA GLU A 362 7.05 13.38 11.25
C GLU A 362 8.10 12.42 10.67
N THR A 363 8.72 12.75 9.54
CA THR A 363 9.86 11.99 9.02
C THR A 363 11.10 12.89 8.99
N VAL A 364 11.80 13.00 10.12
CA VAL A 364 13.19 13.50 10.17
C VAL A 364 14.05 12.85 9.07
N LEU A 365 13.74 11.59 8.73
CA LEU A 365 14.31 10.86 7.61
C LEU A 365 14.07 11.55 6.25
N SER A 366 12.92 12.17 5.98
CA SER A 366 12.62 12.84 4.70
C SER A 366 13.49 14.07 4.47
N ILE A 367 13.76 14.86 5.52
CA ILE A 367 14.62 16.06 5.43
C ILE A 367 16.04 15.68 4.98
N VAL A 368 16.53 14.51 5.41
CA VAL A 368 17.85 14.00 5.02
C VAL A 368 17.77 13.22 3.69
N THR A 369 16.73 12.42 3.51
CA THR A 369 16.58 11.49 2.38
C THR A 369 16.24 12.21 1.09
N VAL A 370 15.42 13.28 1.12
CA VAL A 370 15.05 14.03 -0.09
C VAL A 370 16.29 14.67 -0.74
N PRO A 371 17.13 15.47 -0.05
CA PRO A 371 18.36 16.00 -0.65
C PRO A 371 19.33 14.90 -1.11
N PHE A 372 19.38 13.77 -0.41
CA PHE A 372 20.21 12.63 -0.80
C PHE A 372 19.72 11.97 -2.10
N ILE A 373 18.44 11.61 -2.19
CA ILE A 373 17.84 11.03 -3.40
C ILE A 373 17.92 12.03 -4.56
N LEU A 374 17.59 13.30 -4.31
CA LEU A 374 17.68 14.38 -5.29
C LEU A 374 19.10 14.51 -5.85
N PHE A 375 20.14 14.38 -5.03
CA PHE A 375 21.52 14.43 -5.49
C PHE A 375 21.81 13.34 -6.52
N TYR A 376 21.38 12.09 -6.24
CA TYR A 376 21.56 10.98 -7.18
C TYR A 376 20.69 11.11 -8.43
N LEU A 377 19.45 11.59 -8.30
CA LEU A 377 18.60 11.88 -9.46
C LEU A 377 19.21 12.96 -10.34
N LEU A 378 19.71 14.06 -9.76
CA LEU A 378 20.40 15.11 -10.53
C LEU A 378 21.71 14.58 -11.13
N LYS A 379 22.49 13.78 -10.42
CA LYS A 379 23.77 13.27 -10.92
C LYS A 379 23.61 12.25 -12.05
N ASP A 380 22.75 11.24 -11.86
CA ASP A 380 22.67 10.06 -12.72
C ASP A 380 21.31 9.87 -13.43
N GLY A 381 20.33 10.76 -13.22
CA GLY A 381 18.98 10.64 -13.77
C GLY A 381 18.91 10.47 -15.28
N LYS A 382 19.82 11.10 -16.04
CA LYS A 382 19.91 10.95 -17.51
C LYS A 382 20.24 9.52 -17.95
N LYS A 383 20.86 8.70 -17.10
CA LYS A 383 21.22 7.30 -17.39
C LYS A 383 20.12 6.31 -16.97
N LEU A 384 19.11 6.77 -16.21
CA LEU A 384 18.09 5.91 -15.62
C LEU A 384 17.22 5.21 -16.69
N PRO A 385 16.72 5.89 -17.75
CA PRO A 385 15.92 5.23 -18.79
C PRO A 385 16.68 4.08 -19.46
N ALA A 386 17.94 4.29 -19.83
CA ALA A 386 18.77 3.26 -20.46
C ALA A 386 18.97 2.03 -19.56
N LYS A 387 19.16 2.23 -18.24
CA LYS A 387 19.23 1.14 -17.27
C LYS A 387 17.90 0.40 -17.14
N ILE A 388 16.77 1.11 -17.10
CA ILE A 388 15.43 0.49 -17.06
C ILE A 388 15.21 -0.39 -18.30
N LEU A 389 15.55 0.10 -19.50
CA LEU A 389 15.42 -0.63 -20.75
C LEU A 389 16.31 -1.88 -20.85
N SER A 390 17.38 -1.95 -20.05
CA SER A 390 18.26 -3.14 -20.03
C SER A 390 17.55 -4.40 -19.53
N PHE A 391 16.52 -4.25 -18.69
CA PHE A 391 15.67 -5.34 -18.21
C PHE A 391 14.64 -5.83 -19.24
N LEU A 392 14.45 -5.08 -20.34
CA LEU A 392 13.48 -5.43 -21.39
C LEU A 392 14.13 -6.17 -22.56
N PRO A 393 13.37 -7.09 -23.22
CA PRO A 393 13.81 -7.74 -24.47
C PRO A 393 14.18 -6.72 -25.55
N ILE A 394 15.21 -7.03 -26.36
CA ILE A 394 15.79 -6.10 -27.36
C ILE A 394 14.73 -5.51 -28.30
N LYS A 395 13.76 -6.32 -28.73
CA LYS A 395 12.71 -5.91 -29.68
C LYS A 395 11.75 -4.85 -29.12
N SER A 396 11.54 -4.79 -27.81
CA SER A 396 10.63 -3.81 -27.18
C SER A 396 11.32 -2.55 -26.69
N ARG A 397 12.67 -2.50 -26.70
CA ARG A 397 13.44 -1.37 -26.16
C ARG A 397 13.16 -0.05 -26.86
N THR A 398 13.00 -0.04 -28.19
CA THR A 398 12.73 1.19 -28.95
C THR A 398 11.37 1.78 -28.59
N GLY A 399 10.31 0.96 -28.59
CA GLY A 399 8.97 1.41 -28.20
C GLY A 399 8.92 1.86 -26.73
N ALA A 400 9.55 1.12 -25.83
CA ALA A 400 9.63 1.50 -24.42
C ALA A 400 10.46 2.78 -24.19
N MET A 401 11.49 3.06 -25.00
CA MET A 401 12.21 4.33 -24.93
C MET A 401 11.29 5.51 -25.25
N HIS A 402 10.50 5.41 -26.33
CA HIS A 402 9.56 6.48 -26.72
C HIS A 402 8.53 6.72 -25.60
N VAL A 403 7.99 5.67 -24.99
CA VAL A 403 7.09 5.77 -23.83
C VAL A 403 7.75 6.52 -22.67
N LEU A 404 9.00 6.17 -22.33
CA LEU A 404 9.73 6.82 -21.25
C LEU A 404 10.05 8.30 -21.55
N GLU A 405 10.36 8.63 -22.81
CA GLU A 405 10.59 10.00 -23.26
C GLU A 405 9.32 10.85 -23.17
N ASP A 406 8.18 10.32 -23.63
CA ASP A 406 6.88 10.99 -23.55
C ASP A 406 6.45 11.21 -22.10
N ILE A 407 6.61 10.19 -21.24
CA ILE A 407 6.38 10.29 -19.79
C ILE A 407 7.24 11.41 -19.20
N ASN A 408 8.55 11.39 -19.47
CA ASN A 408 9.49 12.37 -18.96
C ASN A 408 9.14 13.79 -19.44
N HIS A 409 8.79 13.96 -20.72
CA HIS A 409 8.36 15.24 -21.26
C HIS A 409 7.09 15.75 -20.58
N GLN A 410 6.09 14.89 -20.38
CA GLN A 410 4.80 15.30 -19.83
C GLN A 410 4.89 15.65 -18.34
N ILE A 411 5.60 14.83 -17.54
CA ILE A 411 5.87 15.16 -16.13
C ILE A 411 6.67 16.47 -16.03
N SER A 412 7.73 16.60 -16.82
CA SER A 412 8.61 17.77 -16.76
C SER A 412 7.91 19.05 -17.20
N SER A 413 7.07 19.00 -18.25
CA SER A 413 6.27 20.14 -18.71
C SER A 413 5.23 20.52 -17.65
N PHE A 414 4.51 19.53 -17.10
CA PHE A 414 3.50 19.76 -16.07
C PHE A 414 4.08 20.41 -14.81
N ILE A 415 5.13 19.81 -14.23
CA ILE A 415 5.70 20.28 -12.96
C ILE A 415 6.24 21.70 -13.10
N ARG A 416 7.00 21.98 -14.18
CA ARG A 416 7.52 23.33 -14.43
C ARG A 416 6.39 24.32 -14.66
N GLY A 417 5.40 23.93 -15.46
CA GLY A 417 4.26 24.79 -15.75
C GLY A 417 3.46 25.12 -14.50
N GLN A 418 3.16 24.13 -13.67
CA GLN A 418 2.38 24.30 -12.45
C GLN A 418 3.08 25.19 -11.43
N ILE A 419 4.41 25.08 -11.29
CA ILE A 419 5.16 25.95 -10.37
C ILE A 419 5.14 27.40 -10.85
N ILE A 420 5.32 27.64 -12.15
CA ILE A 420 5.22 29.00 -12.73
C ILE A 420 3.80 29.55 -12.52
N VAL A 421 2.77 28.77 -12.82
CA VAL A 421 1.36 29.15 -12.60
C VAL A 421 1.12 29.51 -11.12
N SER A 422 1.59 28.68 -10.21
CA SER A 422 1.43 28.87 -8.76
C SER A 422 2.12 30.15 -8.26
N PHE A 423 3.29 30.45 -8.80
CA PHE A 423 4.01 31.69 -8.51
C PHE A 423 3.28 32.92 -9.06
N CYS A 424 2.79 32.86 -10.31
CA CYS A 424 1.99 33.92 -10.91
C CYS A 424 0.70 34.19 -10.14
N ILE A 425 -0.01 33.13 -9.70
CA ILE A 425 -1.22 33.26 -8.86
C ILE A 425 -0.88 33.98 -7.55
N GLY A 426 0.23 33.60 -6.89
CA GLY A 426 0.69 34.25 -5.68
C GLY A 426 0.90 35.77 -5.87
N ILE A 427 1.61 36.16 -6.92
CA ILE A 427 1.85 37.57 -7.25
C ILE A 427 0.54 38.31 -7.54
N LEU A 428 -0.34 37.73 -8.36
CA LEU A 428 -1.62 38.35 -8.72
C LEU A 428 -2.54 38.51 -7.52
N LEU A 429 -2.60 37.51 -6.63
CA LEU A 429 -3.36 37.61 -5.38
C LEU A 429 -2.74 38.64 -4.45
N TYR A 430 -1.42 38.71 -4.33
CA TYR A 430 -0.77 39.73 -3.52
C TYR A 430 -1.13 41.15 -3.99
N ILE A 431 -1.02 41.42 -5.29
CA ILE A 431 -1.40 42.70 -5.88
C ILE A 431 -2.90 42.96 -5.67
N GLY A 432 -3.75 41.96 -5.95
CA GLY A 432 -5.20 42.07 -5.78
C GLY A 432 -5.60 42.39 -4.33
N TYR A 433 -5.01 41.70 -3.36
CA TYR A 433 -5.23 41.91 -1.93
C TYR A 433 -4.74 43.28 -1.46
N MET A 434 -3.60 43.74 -1.97
CA MET A 434 -3.11 45.10 -1.72
C MET A 434 -4.07 46.17 -2.26
N ILE A 435 -4.62 45.97 -3.47
CA ILE A 435 -5.56 46.92 -4.10
C ILE A 435 -6.85 47.07 -3.29
N ILE A 436 -7.39 45.96 -2.78
CA ILE A 436 -8.63 45.99 -2.00
C ILE A 436 -8.42 46.40 -0.54
N GLY A 437 -7.15 46.49 -0.10
CA GLY A 437 -6.78 46.79 1.29
C GLY A 437 -7.03 45.64 2.24
N LEU A 438 -6.79 44.39 1.82
CA LEU A 438 -6.96 43.21 2.67
C LEU A 438 -5.79 43.09 3.63
N ASP A 439 -6.12 43.04 4.92
CA ASP A 439 -5.13 42.78 5.96
C ASP A 439 -4.45 41.43 5.70
N TYR A 440 -3.16 41.35 6.02
CA TYR A 440 -2.37 40.13 5.84
C TYR A 440 -2.25 39.66 4.37
N ALA A 441 -2.35 40.59 3.40
CA ALA A 441 -2.23 40.31 1.97
C ALA A 441 -1.03 39.43 1.60
N LEU A 442 0.15 39.69 2.21
CA LEU A 442 1.38 38.97 1.90
C LEU A 442 1.33 37.50 2.32
N ILE A 443 0.99 37.21 3.58
CA ILE A 443 0.92 35.83 4.07
C ILE A 443 -0.15 35.03 3.32
N LEU A 444 -1.32 35.64 3.05
CA LEU A 444 -2.40 35.00 2.31
C LEU A 444 -1.97 34.66 0.88
N ALA A 445 -1.25 35.57 0.22
CA ALA A 445 -0.71 35.35 -1.11
C ALA A 445 0.40 34.28 -1.14
N ILE A 446 1.27 34.23 -0.13
CA ILE A 446 2.29 33.18 0.02
C ILE A 446 1.63 31.81 0.20
N ILE A 447 0.67 31.71 1.13
CA ILE A 447 -0.10 30.48 1.33
C ILE A 447 -0.76 30.06 0.01
N ALA A 448 -1.41 31.00 -0.68
CA ALA A 448 -2.04 30.73 -1.95
C ALA A 448 -1.06 30.24 -3.03
N SER A 449 0.15 30.80 -3.08
CA SER A 449 1.18 30.37 -4.02
C SER A 449 1.62 28.92 -3.75
N PHE A 450 1.85 28.56 -2.48
CA PHE A 450 2.25 27.21 -2.12
C PHE A 450 1.13 26.18 -2.31
N THR A 451 -0.11 26.50 -1.90
CA THR A 451 -1.22 25.55 -2.02
C THR A 451 -1.65 25.37 -3.47
N SER A 452 -1.55 26.41 -4.31
CA SER A 452 -1.89 26.37 -5.74
C SER A 452 -1.00 25.46 -6.57
N VAL A 453 0.07 24.89 -6.01
CA VAL A 453 0.85 23.81 -6.67
C VAL A 453 -0.02 22.60 -6.98
N VAL A 454 -1.10 22.37 -6.22
CA VAL A 454 -2.10 21.35 -6.54
C VAL A 454 -3.23 21.98 -7.36
N PRO A 455 -3.46 21.57 -8.62
CA PRO A 455 -4.52 22.13 -9.47
C PRO A 455 -5.91 21.97 -8.84
N TYR A 456 -6.78 22.97 -9.04
CA TYR A 456 -8.19 23.05 -8.59
C TYR A 456 -8.41 23.02 -7.07
N LEU A 457 -7.74 22.11 -6.35
CA LEU A 457 -7.80 22.02 -4.90
C LEU A 457 -6.99 23.13 -4.23
N GLY A 458 -5.83 23.45 -4.79
CA GLY A 458 -4.92 24.47 -4.28
C GLY A 458 -5.56 25.86 -4.15
N PRO A 459 -6.24 26.36 -5.21
CA PRO A 459 -7.04 27.58 -5.13
C PRO A 459 -8.18 27.54 -4.11
N ALA A 460 -8.84 26.38 -3.92
CA ALA A 460 -9.90 26.23 -2.93
C ALA A 460 -9.37 26.25 -1.48
N ILE A 461 -8.19 25.67 -1.24
CA ILE A 461 -7.49 25.77 0.04
C ILE A 461 -6.98 27.20 0.25
N ALA A 462 -6.42 27.82 -0.80
CA ALA A 462 -5.87 29.16 -0.78
C ALA A 462 -6.89 30.24 -0.41
N ILE A 463 -8.09 30.17 -1.00
CA ILE A 463 -9.12 31.18 -0.80
C ILE A 463 -9.69 31.14 0.63
N THR A 464 -9.67 29.99 1.29
CA THR A 464 -10.40 29.76 2.55
C THR A 464 -9.95 30.73 3.66
N PRO A 465 -8.66 30.87 4.01
CA PRO A 465 -8.23 31.84 5.02
C PRO A 465 -8.55 33.28 4.62
N ALA A 466 -8.37 33.63 3.35
CA ALA A 466 -8.59 34.99 2.87
C ALA A 466 -10.09 35.36 2.84
N LEU A 467 -10.97 34.38 2.58
CA LEU A 467 -12.42 34.54 2.65
C LEU A 467 -12.87 34.81 4.09
N ILE A 468 -12.28 34.09 5.05
CA ILE A 468 -12.60 34.28 6.47
C ILE A 468 -12.14 35.65 6.95
N VAL A 469 -10.90 36.04 6.65
CA VAL A 469 -10.40 37.38 6.98
C VAL A 469 -11.32 38.45 6.37
N ALA A 470 -11.66 38.35 5.09
CA ALA A 470 -12.53 39.32 4.43
C ALA A 470 -13.95 39.36 5.03
N LEU A 471 -14.54 38.20 5.36
CA LEU A 471 -15.84 38.10 6.02
C LEU A 471 -15.83 38.78 7.40
N VAL A 472 -14.75 38.58 8.16
CA VAL A 472 -14.56 39.14 9.50
C VAL A 472 -14.17 40.62 9.46
N THR A 473 -13.62 41.13 8.36
CA THR A 473 -13.33 42.56 8.21
C THR A 473 -14.59 43.36 7.88
N SER A 474 -15.36 42.99 6.85
CA SER A 474 -16.68 43.58 6.54
C SER A 474 -17.39 42.87 5.38
N PRO A 475 -18.73 42.94 5.26
CA PRO A 475 -19.46 42.38 4.12
C PRO A 475 -19.03 42.95 2.76
N VAL A 476 -18.67 44.24 2.71
CA VAL A 476 -18.17 44.88 1.47
C VAL A 476 -16.78 44.35 1.10
N MET A 477 -15.94 44.06 2.09
CA MET A 477 -14.62 43.48 1.87
C MET A 477 -14.70 42.06 1.34
N LEU A 478 -15.65 41.26 1.81
CA LEU A 478 -15.95 39.94 1.27
C LEU A 478 -16.26 40.00 -0.23
N LEU A 479 -17.12 40.94 -0.66
CA LEU A 479 -17.46 41.11 -2.08
C LEU A 479 -16.23 41.51 -2.91
N LYS A 480 -15.41 42.44 -2.42
CA LYS A 480 -14.15 42.84 -3.07
C LYS A 480 -13.19 41.66 -3.19
N MET A 481 -13.08 40.83 -2.15
CA MET A 481 -12.22 39.65 -2.11
C MET A 481 -12.67 38.60 -3.13
N VAL A 482 -13.98 38.29 -3.18
CA VAL A 482 -14.56 37.37 -4.17
C VAL A 482 -14.34 37.89 -5.60
N ALA A 483 -14.47 39.19 -5.82
CA ALA A 483 -14.20 39.81 -7.12
C ALA A 483 -12.73 39.66 -7.53
N VAL A 484 -11.79 39.96 -6.63
CA VAL A 484 -10.35 39.74 -6.87
C VAL A 484 -10.05 38.28 -7.17
N TRP A 485 -10.56 37.36 -6.34
CA TRP A 485 -10.36 35.92 -6.57
C TRP A 485 -10.89 35.50 -7.93
N THR A 486 -12.10 35.93 -8.30
CA THR A 486 -12.71 35.62 -9.59
C THR A 486 -11.87 36.15 -10.75
N ILE A 487 -11.38 37.40 -10.66
CA ILE A 487 -10.51 37.99 -11.68
C ILE A 487 -9.21 37.17 -11.81
N VAL A 488 -8.57 36.82 -10.71
CA VAL A 488 -7.33 36.03 -10.73
C VAL A 488 -7.58 34.64 -11.31
N GLN A 489 -8.68 33.96 -10.95
CA GLN A 489 -9.04 32.67 -11.53
C GLN A 489 -9.34 32.76 -13.03
N LEU A 490 -9.96 33.86 -13.49
CA LEU A 490 -10.18 34.07 -14.92
C LEU A 490 -8.87 34.31 -15.68
N ILE A 491 -7.95 35.09 -15.10
CA ILE A 491 -6.62 35.31 -15.68
C ILE A 491 -5.83 33.99 -15.73
N GLU A 492 -5.88 33.22 -14.65
CA GLU A 492 -5.26 31.90 -14.54
C GLU A 492 -5.77 30.96 -15.63
N GLY A 493 -7.09 30.73 -15.67
CA GLY A 493 -7.70 29.75 -16.56
C GLY A 493 -7.70 30.14 -18.03
N LYS A 494 -7.79 31.44 -18.36
CA LYS A 494 -7.86 31.90 -19.76
C LYS A 494 -6.51 32.29 -20.37
N PHE A 495 -5.54 32.73 -19.57
CA PHE A 495 -4.28 33.28 -20.08
C PHE A 495 -3.06 32.52 -19.59
N ILE A 496 -2.88 32.40 -18.27
CA ILE A 496 -1.64 31.88 -17.67
C ILE A 496 -1.50 30.38 -17.95
N SER A 497 -2.48 29.59 -17.54
CA SER A 497 -2.43 28.13 -17.66
C SER A 497 -2.36 27.66 -19.12
N PRO A 498 -3.13 28.21 -20.08
CA PRO A 498 -3.00 27.84 -21.49
C PRO A 498 -1.64 28.18 -22.11
N GLN A 499 -1.03 29.32 -21.75
CA GLN A 499 0.27 29.72 -22.30
C GLN A 499 1.44 28.93 -21.71
N ILE A 500 1.36 28.58 -20.42
CA ILE A 500 2.44 27.89 -19.72
C ILE A 500 2.33 26.37 -19.85
N MET A 501 1.13 25.80 -19.69
CA MET A 501 0.93 24.34 -19.76
C MET A 501 0.72 23.85 -21.20
N GLY A 502 0.25 24.71 -22.11
CA GLY A 502 0.14 24.43 -23.55
C GLY A 502 -0.63 23.15 -23.92
N LYS A 503 -0.47 22.71 -25.18
CA LYS A 503 -1.10 21.51 -25.76
C LYS A 503 -0.70 20.16 -25.08
N THR A 504 0.01 20.17 -23.96
CA THR A 504 0.75 19.00 -23.47
C THR A 504 -0.05 18.03 -22.62
N LEU A 505 -1.11 18.45 -21.90
CA LEU A 505 -1.93 17.50 -21.12
C LEU A 505 -3.20 17.04 -21.85
N LYS A 506 -3.91 17.92 -22.57
CA LYS A 506 -5.21 17.63 -23.21
C LYS A 506 -6.09 16.73 -22.30
N ILE A 507 -6.23 17.11 -21.04
CA ILE A 507 -7.09 16.40 -20.08
C ILE A 507 -8.33 17.23 -19.89
N HIS A 508 -9.49 16.60 -20.00
CA HIS A 508 -10.75 17.25 -19.71
C HIS A 508 -10.82 17.60 -18.20
N PRO A 509 -11.27 18.81 -17.80
CA PRO A 509 -11.31 19.21 -16.39
C PRO A 509 -12.08 18.23 -15.48
N ILE A 510 -13.16 17.64 -15.99
CA ILE A 510 -13.93 16.61 -15.26
C ILE A 510 -13.06 15.40 -14.92
N THR A 511 -12.19 14.96 -15.83
CA THR A 511 -11.27 13.84 -15.56
C THR A 511 -10.30 14.19 -14.43
N ILE A 512 -9.80 15.43 -14.40
CA ILE A 512 -8.91 15.88 -13.32
C ILE A 512 -9.62 15.80 -11.97
N ILE A 513 -10.88 16.25 -11.90
CA ILE A 513 -11.68 16.17 -10.67
C ILE A 513 -11.85 14.70 -10.22
N PHE A 514 -12.26 13.80 -11.12
CA PHE A 514 -12.40 12.37 -10.78
C PHE A 514 -11.09 11.75 -10.30
N VAL A 515 -9.99 12.04 -10.98
CA VAL A 515 -8.67 11.51 -10.63
C VAL A 515 -8.22 12.04 -9.27
N ILE A 516 -8.43 13.33 -8.98
CA ILE A 516 -8.11 13.93 -7.67
C ILE A 516 -8.93 13.28 -6.55
N LEU A 517 -10.25 13.17 -6.72
CA LEU A 517 -11.13 12.57 -5.71
C LEU A 517 -10.80 11.10 -5.46
N THR A 518 -10.56 10.35 -6.54
CA THR A 518 -10.21 8.92 -6.45
C THR A 518 -8.84 8.74 -5.79
N SER A 519 -7.83 9.50 -6.25
CA SER A 519 -6.46 9.38 -5.71
C SER A 519 -6.37 9.85 -4.26
N GLY A 520 -7.15 10.87 -3.87
CA GLY A 520 -7.24 11.33 -2.49
C GLY A 520 -7.81 10.29 -1.53
N ASN A 521 -8.85 9.56 -1.96
CA ASN A 521 -9.40 8.47 -1.17
C ASN A 521 -8.47 7.25 -1.09
N LEU A 522 -7.75 6.93 -2.18
CA LEU A 522 -6.87 5.76 -2.23
C LEU A 522 -5.52 5.97 -1.54
N PHE A 523 -4.91 7.13 -1.72
CA PHE A 523 -3.51 7.40 -1.34
C PHE A 523 -3.35 8.66 -0.48
N GLY A 524 -4.46 9.22 0.01
CA GLY A 524 -4.46 10.42 0.85
C GLY A 524 -3.91 11.66 0.14
N VAL A 525 -3.26 12.53 0.91
CA VAL A 525 -2.64 13.78 0.44
C VAL A 525 -1.65 13.56 -0.71
N VAL A 526 -0.84 12.50 -0.61
CA VAL A 526 0.16 12.17 -1.64
C VAL A 526 -0.52 11.83 -2.96
N GLY A 527 -1.65 11.11 -2.90
CA GLY A 527 -2.47 10.80 -4.07
C GLY A 527 -3.02 12.03 -4.77
N ILE A 528 -3.48 13.03 -4.01
CA ILE A 528 -3.98 14.28 -4.56
C ILE A 528 -2.87 15.02 -5.32
N LEU A 529 -1.68 15.13 -4.71
CA LEU A 529 -0.54 15.83 -5.30
C LEU A 529 -0.05 15.16 -6.59
N LEU A 530 -0.14 13.83 -6.65
CA LEU A 530 0.23 13.03 -7.81
C LEU A 530 -0.92 12.74 -8.78
N ALA A 531 -2.14 13.20 -8.51
CA ALA A 531 -3.30 12.88 -9.32
C ALA A 531 -3.08 13.21 -10.81
N VAL A 532 -2.73 14.47 -11.09
CA VAL A 532 -2.56 14.95 -12.47
C VAL A 532 -1.30 14.37 -13.15
N PRO A 533 -0.09 14.41 -12.53
CA PRO A 533 1.08 13.75 -13.11
C PRO A 533 0.87 12.25 -13.32
N GLY A 534 0.33 11.56 -12.32
CA GLY A 534 0.10 10.12 -12.35
C GLY A 534 -0.89 9.72 -13.44
N TYR A 535 -1.97 10.48 -13.61
CA TYR A 535 -2.89 10.28 -14.73
C TYR A 535 -2.23 10.54 -16.08
N ALA A 536 -1.41 11.58 -16.20
CA ALA A 536 -0.69 11.85 -17.44
C ALA A 536 0.22 10.68 -17.84
N VAL A 537 0.98 10.14 -16.88
CA VAL A 537 1.78 8.92 -17.08
C VAL A 537 0.91 7.74 -17.49
N LEU A 538 -0.19 7.51 -16.76
CA LEU A 538 -1.10 6.42 -17.05
C LEU A 538 -1.68 6.53 -18.47
N LYS A 539 -2.09 7.73 -18.87
CA LYS A 539 -2.59 8.02 -20.22
C LYS A 539 -1.53 7.69 -21.28
N VAL A 540 -0.28 8.11 -21.10
CA VAL A 540 0.82 7.79 -22.04
C VAL A 540 0.99 6.28 -22.15
N CYS A 541 1.08 5.57 -21.02
CA CYS A 541 1.21 4.11 -21.01
C CYS A 541 0.05 3.42 -21.73
N VAL A 542 -1.19 3.79 -21.40
CA VAL A 542 -2.40 3.20 -22.00
C VAL A 542 -2.48 3.49 -23.49
N SER A 543 -2.21 4.73 -23.91
CA SER A 543 -2.20 5.09 -25.34
C SER A 543 -1.16 4.30 -26.13
N HIS A 544 0.05 4.14 -25.61
CA HIS A 544 1.09 3.35 -26.27
C HIS A 544 0.79 1.84 -26.28
N ILE A 545 0.25 1.29 -25.18
CA ILE A 545 -0.20 -0.11 -25.14
C ILE A 545 -1.32 -0.34 -26.15
N PHE A 546 -2.28 0.59 -26.24
CA PHE A 546 -3.39 0.50 -27.18
C PHE A 546 -2.91 0.61 -28.63
N ASN A 547 -1.99 1.53 -28.93
CA ASN A 547 -1.38 1.64 -30.26
C ASN A 547 -0.62 0.36 -30.65
N TRP A 548 0.16 -0.19 -29.72
CA TRP A 548 0.84 -1.48 -29.92
C TRP A 548 -0.14 -2.62 -30.18
N PHE A 549 -1.25 -2.67 -29.43
CA PHE A 549 -2.31 -3.66 -29.65
C PHE A 549 -2.99 -3.46 -31.01
N LYS A 550 -3.24 -2.21 -31.42
CA LYS A 550 -3.83 -1.86 -32.71
C LYS A 550 -2.97 -2.35 -33.87
N GLU A 551 -1.67 -2.07 -33.82
CA GLU A 551 -0.70 -2.48 -34.83
C GLU A 551 -0.58 -4.00 -34.97
N ARG A 552 -0.79 -4.75 -33.88
CA ARG A 552 -0.52 -6.19 -33.83
C ARG A 552 -1.74 -7.08 -33.93
N SER A 553 -2.91 -6.58 -33.57
CA SER A 553 -4.16 -7.36 -33.56
C SER A 553 -4.76 -7.58 -34.94
N GLY A 554 -4.48 -6.71 -35.92
CA GLY A 554 -5.12 -6.74 -37.24
C GLY A 554 -6.63 -6.48 -37.21
N LEU A 555 -7.19 -6.16 -36.04
CA LEU A 555 -8.62 -5.93 -35.81
C LEU A 555 -9.06 -4.50 -36.15
N TYR A 556 -8.11 -3.62 -36.50
CA TYR A 556 -8.36 -2.21 -36.75
C TYR A 556 -7.86 -1.80 -38.13
N ASP A 557 -8.67 -1.02 -38.84
CA ASP A 557 -8.34 -0.51 -40.18
C ASP A 557 -7.27 0.62 -40.08
N PRO A 558 -6.12 0.49 -40.76
CA PRO A 558 -5.08 1.52 -40.76
C PRO A 558 -5.51 2.86 -41.37
N LYS A 559 -6.63 2.93 -42.12
CA LYS A 559 -7.09 4.18 -42.76
C LYS A 559 -7.80 5.18 -41.84
N ASN A 560 -8.12 4.81 -40.58
CA ASN A 560 -8.91 5.64 -39.66
C ASN A 560 -8.11 6.10 -38.41
N ASN A 561 -6.82 6.41 -38.57
CA ASN A 561 -5.92 6.74 -37.46
C ASN A 561 -6.09 8.15 -36.86
N ASP A 562 -6.87 9.05 -37.47
CA ASP A 562 -6.93 10.47 -37.09
C ASP A 562 -8.17 10.91 -36.29
N LEU A 563 -9.00 9.97 -35.80
CA LEU A 563 -10.28 10.30 -35.16
C LEU A 563 -10.27 10.44 -33.62
N LEU A 564 -9.11 10.54 -32.94
CA LEU A 564 -9.03 10.67 -31.47
C LEU A 564 -8.12 11.81 -30.97
#